data_AF-A0A142BVR3-F1
#
_entry.id   AF-A0A142BVR3-F1
#
_cell.length_a   1.000
_cell.length_b   1.000
_cell.length_c   1.000
_cell.angle_alpha   90.00
_cell.angle_beta   90.00
_cell.angle_gamma   90.00
#
_symmetry.space_group_name_H-M   'P 1'
#
loop_
_entity.id
_entity.type
_entity.pdbx_description
1 polymer ?
#
loop_
_entity_poly.entity_id
_entity_poly.type
_entity_poly.pdbx_seq_one_letter_code
_entity_poly.pdbx_strand_id
1 'polypeptide(L)'
;MTNTIVEKPIKVDLHIHSAASSHKDGSKVSQNTAENLPVLIQRLEDQEVNLVSISDHDCFDYDLYRSFVSLASSSEVIEKVLPAVEFSVGYKVEGELRVVHIVTVFDDKDQDALKRLSEMLELVNGHPSYDCAECFSEKSYWEIIKKTGVDVVLIAHQKNSLGSKKPRVNDASSVGEELFNELVFLDYFEAYEYKNQKNELFNKTYNYSKEETEQIRFITGSDCHNWSCYPHVDSNDSSIPHPTYLKCLPTFRGLSLAVTDLGRIKTVPKFFNPAHSTLQELELVVSGTRVKVPLSKGINAIIGDNSIGKSLMLNALTGFRHVNASTKNGYNRYLAKIGVSIESKLEEGSYKFDGQGDIKDIFEGIRNGRTKASDILSRHFPEPVDNSAVLTAGKSQISLLCDSTRKAIEFSNAISSMPSFDIPTDQLDAPAESVSLTGSLRTPSPNKDQAVIDKAEEILASLDSMLLENRNALTPEDTEDIKEARKHLSGIVRRHKVVVGAIKLKKRIANAFSAAFSSTKTSVAKVITDRQQAVSSYNESIDAAATAIINAVEKKACVADFSFEFDPIPVVPKENPVGDLTFVSKLGVESLTPALLNSVLS
;
A
#
# COMPACT_ATOMS: atom_id res chain seq x y z
N MET A 1 -17.95 45.43 4.04
CA MET A 1 -18.23 44.43 2.98
C MET A 1 -18.09 43.07 3.62
N THR A 2 -19.13 42.23 3.64
CA THR A 2 -19.02 40.88 4.20
C THR A 2 -18.00 40.09 3.39
N ASN A 3 -16.93 39.63 4.02
CA ASN A 3 -15.94 38.79 3.38
C ASN A 3 -16.63 37.46 2.99
N THR A 4 -16.79 37.20 1.70
CA THR A 4 -17.55 36.04 1.18
C THR A 4 -16.65 34.93 0.67
N ILE A 5 -15.33 35.13 0.74
CA ILE A 5 -14.31 34.23 0.19
C ILE A 5 -13.33 33.85 1.30
N VAL A 6 -13.01 32.56 1.38
CA VAL A 6 -11.98 32.06 2.30
C VAL A 6 -10.62 32.15 1.61
N GLU A 7 -9.82 33.12 2.03
CA GLU A 7 -8.46 33.37 1.52
C GLU A 7 -7.37 32.90 2.48
N LYS A 8 -7.64 32.98 3.79
CA LYS A 8 -6.77 32.55 4.87
C LYS A 8 -7.52 31.60 5.81
N PRO A 9 -6.83 30.67 6.49
CA PRO A 9 -7.47 29.92 7.56
C PRO A 9 -7.76 30.83 8.75
N ILE A 10 -8.79 30.47 9.52
CA ILE A 10 -9.13 31.16 10.76
C ILE A 10 -8.64 30.33 11.95
N LYS A 11 -7.94 30.96 12.90
CA LYS A 11 -7.57 30.35 14.18
C LYS A 11 -8.75 30.45 15.13
N VAL A 12 -9.08 29.35 15.82
CA VAL A 12 -10.28 29.26 16.65
C VAL A 12 -9.98 28.83 18.07
N ASP A 13 -10.76 29.36 19.01
CA ASP A 13 -10.81 28.89 20.40
C ASP A 13 -12.23 29.06 20.94
N LEU A 14 -12.93 27.95 21.15
CA LEU A 14 -14.36 27.97 21.47
C LEU A 14 -14.63 27.68 22.95
N HIS A 15 -13.57 27.60 23.76
CA HIS A 15 -13.66 27.10 25.12
C HIS A 15 -12.82 27.93 26.10
N ILE A 16 -13.45 28.97 26.63
CA ILE A 16 -12.90 29.95 27.58
C ILE A 16 -13.96 30.22 28.64
N HIS A 17 -13.56 30.36 29.90
CA HIS A 17 -14.49 30.58 31.01
C HIS A 17 -14.43 32.02 31.52
N SER A 18 -15.55 32.50 32.04
CA SER A 18 -15.73 33.80 32.68
C SER A 18 -16.13 33.63 34.15
N ALA A 19 -16.27 34.75 34.86
CA ALA A 19 -16.76 34.76 36.23
C ALA A 19 -18.21 34.21 36.36
N ALA A 20 -18.98 34.14 35.27
CA ALA A 20 -20.35 33.62 35.28
C ALA A 20 -20.40 32.12 35.66
N SER A 21 -19.35 31.35 35.35
CA SER A 21 -19.24 29.94 35.74
C SER A 21 -18.76 29.71 37.18
N SER A 22 -18.62 30.76 38.00
CA SER A 22 -18.06 30.66 39.36
C SER A 22 -18.74 29.65 40.29
N HIS A 23 -19.99 29.26 40.02
CA HIS A 23 -20.69 28.20 40.75
C HIS A 23 -20.04 26.81 40.56
N LYS A 24 -19.33 26.57 39.44
CA LYS A 24 -18.51 25.37 39.19
C LYS A 24 -17.01 25.64 39.24
N ASP A 25 -16.56 26.80 38.75
CA ASP A 25 -15.14 27.13 38.63
C ASP A 25 -14.56 27.85 39.85
N GLY A 26 -15.42 28.31 40.76
CA GLY A 26 -15.03 28.96 42.00
C GLY A 26 -14.12 30.16 41.78
N SER A 27 -13.05 30.24 42.58
CA SER A 27 -12.11 31.37 42.57
C SER A 27 -11.22 31.42 41.31
N LYS A 28 -11.17 30.37 40.49
CA LYS A 28 -10.30 30.31 39.31
C LYS A 28 -10.62 31.42 38.31
N VAL A 29 -11.92 31.65 38.09
CA VAL A 29 -12.47 32.64 37.14
C VAL A 29 -12.75 34.01 37.77
N SER A 30 -12.33 34.25 39.01
CA SER A 30 -12.67 35.46 39.77
C SER A 30 -12.23 36.78 39.11
N GLN A 31 -11.23 36.73 38.23
CA GLN A 31 -10.73 37.89 37.48
C GLN A 31 -11.29 37.98 36.06
N ASN A 32 -12.11 37.03 35.61
CA ASN A 32 -12.61 36.96 34.25
C ASN A 32 -13.98 37.66 34.13
N THR A 33 -14.03 38.94 34.48
CA THR A 33 -15.27 39.74 34.54
C THR A 33 -15.40 40.66 33.32
N ALA A 34 -16.58 41.26 33.11
CA ALA A 34 -16.81 42.20 32.01
C ALA A 34 -15.78 43.36 31.98
N GLU A 35 -15.34 43.84 33.14
CA GLU A 35 -14.33 44.91 33.27
C GLU A 35 -12.95 44.49 32.75
N ASN A 36 -12.65 43.19 32.80
CA ASN A 36 -11.36 42.63 32.39
C ASN A 36 -11.37 42.07 30.95
N LEU A 37 -12.47 42.22 30.20
CA LEU A 37 -12.52 41.85 28.77
C LEU A 37 -11.37 42.44 27.93
N PRO A 38 -10.89 43.69 28.17
CA PRO A 38 -9.72 44.20 27.46
C PRO A 38 -8.45 43.34 27.64
N VAL A 39 -8.28 42.68 28.79
CA VAL A 39 -7.15 41.77 29.03
C VAL A 39 -7.28 40.53 28.14
N LEU A 40 -8.47 39.93 28.07
CA LEU A 40 -8.71 38.78 27.21
C LEU A 40 -8.53 39.14 25.73
N ILE A 41 -9.07 40.27 25.29
CA ILE A 41 -8.94 40.74 23.90
C ILE A 41 -7.48 40.89 23.52
N GLN A 42 -6.68 41.60 24.32
CA GLN A 42 -5.25 41.75 24.04
C GLN A 42 -4.55 40.39 23.92
N ARG A 43 -4.88 39.44 24.79
CA ARG A 43 -4.28 38.09 24.74
C ARG A 43 -4.72 37.28 23.54
N LEU A 44 -5.97 37.39 23.11
CA LEU A 44 -6.48 36.76 21.89
C LEU A 44 -5.81 37.37 20.65
N GLU A 45 -5.59 38.68 20.63
CA GLU A 45 -4.88 39.40 19.57
C GLU A 45 -3.40 38.98 19.50
N ASP A 46 -2.71 38.92 20.64
CA ASP A 46 -1.33 38.43 20.75
C ASP A 46 -1.18 36.99 20.22
N GLN A 47 -2.25 36.20 20.32
CA GLN A 47 -2.33 34.84 19.82
C GLN A 47 -2.96 34.72 18.42
N GLU A 48 -3.32 35.82 17.76
CA GLU A 48 -3.91 35.84 16.42
C GLU A 48 -5.21 35.01 16.30
N VAL A 49 -6.05 34.95 17.35
CA VAL A 49 -7.31 34.19 17.33
C VAL A 49 -8.40 34.96 16.59
N ASN A 50 -9.03 34.33 15.60
CA ASN A 50 -10.00 34.98 14.72
C ASN A 50 -11.46 34.69 15.09
N LEU A 51 -11.76 33.47 15.55
CA LEU A 51 -13.09 33.04 15.96
C LEU A 51 -13.03 32.55 17.42
N VAL A 52 -13.81 33.17 18.30
CA VAL A 52 -13.72 32.89 19.73
C VAL A 52 -15.09 32.75 20.39
N SER A 53 -15.16 31.97 21.47
CA SER A 53 -16.33 31.89 22.35
C SER A 53 -15.92 31.87 23.82
N ILE A 54 -16.76 32.45 24.67
CA ILE A 54 -16.79 32.17 26.10
C ILE A 54 -17.89 31.12 26.29
N SER A 55 -17.56 30.00 26.92
CA SER A 55 -18.43 28.83 27.09
C SER A 55 -18.48 28.45 28.57
N ASP A 56 -19.17 29.26 29.36
CA ASP A 56 -19.29 29.03 30.79
C ASP A 56 -20.04 27.72 31.11
N HIS A 57 -19.66 27.08 32.22
CA HIS A 57 -20.34 25.89 32.70
C HIS A 57 -21.82 26.16 32.97
N ASP A 58 -22.71 25.49 32.24
CA ASP A 58 -24.16 25.41 32.53
C ASP A 58 -24.90 26.77 32.67
N CYS A 59 -24.28 27.87 32.25
CA CYS A 59 -24.84 29.21 32.29
C CYS A 59 -24.47 30.01 31.04
N PHE A 60 -25.25 31.05 30.75
CA PHE A 60 -24.98 31.96 29.64
C PHE A 60 -25.27 33.40 30.05
N ASP A 61 -24.21 34.21 30.22
CA ASP A 61 -24.33 35.64 30.50
C ASP A 61 -24.45 36.42 29.18
N TYR A 62 -25.69 36.80 28.83
CA TYR A 62 -25.96 37.54 27.61
C TYR A 62 -25.29 38.92 27.59
N ASP A 63 -25.23 39.62 28.72
CA ASP A 63 -24.69 40.97 28.79
C ASP A 63 -23.16 40.96 28.67
N LEU A 64 -22.49 39.97 29.27
CA LEU A 64 -21.07 39.72 29.06
C LEU A 64 -20.79 39.39 27.60
N TYR A 65 -21.56 38.48 26.98
CA TYR A 65 -21.42 38.14 25.56
C TYR A 65 -21.56 39.38 24.66
N ARG A 66 -22.58 40.22 24.89
CA ARG A 66 -22.79 41.47 24.13
C ARG A 66 -21.66 42.47 24.34
N SER A 67 -21.14 42.58 25.55
CA SER A 67 -19.98 43.43 25.86
C SER A 67 -18.73 42.94 25.12
N PHE A 68 -18.51 41.62 25.08
CA PHE A 68 -17.40 41.03 24.35
C PHE A 68 -17.52 41.26 22.85
N VAL A 69 -18.69 41.00 22.25
CA VAL A 69 -18.95 41.30 20.82
C VAL A 69 -18.69 42.78 20.51
N SER A 70 -19.15 43.69 21.37
CA SER A 70 -18.98 45.12 21.16
C SER A 70 -17.50 45.53 21.20
N LEU A 71 -16.74 45.07 22.18
CA LEU A 71 -15.31 45.40 22.28
C LEU A 71 -14.49 44.74 21.15
N ALA A 72 -14.75 43.48 20.86
CA ALA A 72 -14.07 42.73 19.80
C ALA A 72 -14.32 43.33 18.40
N SER A 73 -15.43 44.04 18.19
CA SER A 73 -15.72 44.71 16.90
C SER A 73 -14.70 45.78 16.49
N SER A 74 -13.88 46.25 17.43
CA SER A 74 -12.77 47.19 17.18
C SER A 74 -11.44 46.49 16.91
N SER A 75 -11.37 45.16 17.05
CA SER A 75 -10.17 44.36 16.78
C SER A 75 -9.96 44.18 15.28
N GLU A 76 -8.72 44.24 14.82
CA GLU A 76 -8.35 43.85 13.45
C GLU A 76 -8.09 42.34 13.32
N VAL A 77 -8.01 41.61 14.44
CA VAL A 77 -7.64 40.19 14.51
C VAL A 77 -8.86 39.31 14.78
N ILE A 78 -9.67 39.68 15.77
CA ILE A 78 -10.88 38.94 16.17
C ILE A 78 -11.99 39.27 15.17
N GLU A 79 -12.30 38.31 14.30
CA GLU A 79 -13.28 38.49 13.23
C GLU A 79 -14.69 38.14 13.70
N LYS A 80 -14.84 37.28 14.72
CA LYS A 80 -16.15 36.83 15.20
C LYS A 80 -16.09 36.29 16.63
N VAL A 81 -17.10 36.68 17.42
CA VAL A 81 -17.42 36.08 18.73
C VAL A 81 -18.73 35.30 18.60
N LEU A 82 -18.73 34.01 18.92
CA LEU A 82 -19.94 33.18 18.92
C LEU A 82 -20.43 32.92 20.35
N PRO A 83 -21.75 32.90 20.60
CA PRO A 83 -22.31 32.51 21.89
C PRO A 83 -22.11 31.01 22.10
N ALA A 84 -21.66 30.60 23.28
CA ALA A 84 -21.48 29.20 23.63
C ALA A 84 -21.78 28.95 25.11
N VAL A 85 -22.06 27.69 25.44
CA VAL A 85 -22.25 27.20 26.81
C VAL A 85 -21.58 25.84 26.91
N GLU A 86 -20.85 25.58 27.99
CA GLU A 86 -20.36 24.25 28.28
C GLU A 86 -21.36 23.52 29.18
N PHE A 87 -22.18 22.66 28.58
CA PHE A 87 -23.18 21.90 29.31
C PHE A 87 -22.57 20.67 29.98
N SER A 88 -22.95 20.46 31.24
CA SER A 88 -22.79 19.19 31.94
C SER A 88 -23.99 18.32 31.69
N VAL A 89 -23.84 17.25 30.89
CA VAL A 89 -24.95 16.37 30.50
C VAL A 89 -24.76 14.96 31.07
N GLY A 90 -25.75 14.49 31.82
CA GLY A 90 -25.75 13.20 32.48
C GLY A 90 -26.32 12.06 31.61
N TYR A 91 -25.52 11.02 31.43
CA TYR A 91 -25.86 9.75 30.79
C TYR A 91 -25.93 8.65 31.85
N LYS A 92 -26.97 7.82 31.81
CA LYS A 92 -27.10 6.66 32.72
C LYS A 92 -26.57 5.41 32.01
N VAL A 93 -25.44 4.89 32.49
CA VAL A 93 -24.78 3.71 31.94
C VAL A 93 -24.67 2.66 33.05
N GLU A 94 -25.27 1.50 32.84
CA GLU A 94 -25.30 0.38 33.81
C GLU A 94 -25.76 0.79 35.23
N GLY A 95 -26.62 1.82 35.32
CA GLY A 95 -27.13 2.35 36.60
C GLY A 95 -26.24 3.40 37.27
N GLU A 96 -25.05 3.69 36.72
CA GLU A 96 -24.19 4.80 37.14
C GLU A 96 -24.43 6.05 36.29
N LEU A 97 -24.41 7.22 36.93
CA LEU A 97 -24.45 8.50 36.23
C LEU A 97 -23.05 8.89 35.76
N ARG A 98 -22.89 9.07 34.46
CA ARG A 98 -21.68 9.61 33.82
C ARG A 98 -22.02 10.96 33.24
N VAL A 99 -21.29 12.00 33.63
CA VAL A 99 -21.44 13.33 33.06
C VAL A 99 -20.49 13.45 31.87
N VAL A 100 -20.91 14.10 30.80
CA VAL A 100 -20.06 14.52 29.69
C VAL A 100 -20.20 16.03 29.56
N HIS A 101 -19.07 16.72 29.43
CA HIS A 101 -19.07 18.14 29.14
C HIS A 101 -19.14 18.37 27.63
N ILE A 102 -20.07 19.23 27.21
CA ILE A 102 -20.36 19.51 25.80
C ILE A 102 -20.36 21.02 25.58
N VAL A 103 -19.33 21.53 24.92
CA VAL A 103 -19.30 22.90 24.43
C VAL A 103 -20.29 23.01 23.28
N THR A 104 -21.39 23.72 23.55
CA THR A 104 -22.48 23.95 22.62
C THR A 104 -22.39 25.38 22.11
N VAL A 105 -22.01 25.54 20.84
CA VAL A 105 -21.92 26.85 20.18
C VAL A 105 -23.24 27.12 19.47
N PHE A 106 -23.81 28.30 19.66
CA PHE A 106 -25.12 28.68 19.10
C PHE A 106 -24.99 29.63 17.92
N ASP A 107 -25.94 29.57 16.97
CA ASP A 107 -26.08 30.58 15.92
C ASP A 107 -26.46 31.94 16.52
N ASP A 108 -25.77 33.00 16.08
CA ASP A 108 -25.91 34.35 16.63
C ASP A 108 -26.90 35.25 15.86
N LYS A 109 -27.62 34.69 14.88
CA LYS A 109 -28.60 35.43 14.06
C LYS A 109 -29.81 35.97 14.84
N ASP A 110 -30.29 35.25 15.85
CA ASP A 110 -31.47 35.62 16.63
C ASP A 110 -31.09 36.03 18.07
N GLN A 111 -31.06 37.33 18.32
CA GLN A 111 -30.68 37.88 19.63
C GLN A 111 -31.75 37.66 20.71
N ASP A 112 -33.03 37.53 20.34
CA ASP A 112 -34.09 37.24 21.30
C ASP A 112 -34.03 35.77 21.74
N ALA A 113 -33.61 34.86 20.84
CA ALA A 113 -33.31 33.48 21.21
C ALA A 113 -32.16 33.37 22.20
N LEU A 114 -31.10 34.17 22.05
CA LEU A 114 -29.97 34.18 22.98
C LEU A 114 -30.35 34.75 24.35
N LYS A 115 -31.24 35.76 24.42
CA LYS A 115 -31.79 36.24 25.70
C LYS A 115 -32.61 35.14 26.39
N ARG A 116 -33.48 34.46 25.64
CA ARG A 116 -34.22 33.30 26.16
C ARG A 116 -33.28 32.21 26.67
N LEU A 117 -32.16 31.94 25.99
CA LEU A 117 -31.14 31.01 26.47
C LEU A 117 -30.57 31.45 27.83
N SER A 118 -30.21 32.73 27.97
CA SER A 118 -29.73 33.30 29.23
C SER A 118 -30.75 33.17 30.36
N GLU A 119 -32.02 33.48 30.10
CA GLU A 119 -33.13 33.33 31.05
C GLU A 119 -33.36 31.86 31.45
N MET A 120 -33.28 30.91 30.50
CA MET A 120 -33.44 29.48 30.78
C MET A 120 -32.30 28.90 31.62
N LEU A 121 -31.11 29.50 31.53
CA LEU A 121 -29.91 29.09 32.25
C LEU A 121 -29.57 30.02 33.42
N GLU A 122 -30.53 30.85 33.85
CA GLU A 122 -30.34 31.74 34.98
C GLU A 122 -30.10 30.94 36.27
N LEU A 123 -29.13 31.40 37.07
CA LEU A 123 -28.76 30.74 38.32
C LEU A 123 -29.79 31.07 39.42
N VAL A 124 -30.55 30.07 39.84
CA VAL A 124 -31.50 30.19 40.96
C VAL A 124 -30.78 29.79 42.25
N ASN A 125 -30.66 30.73 43.20
CA ASN A 125 -29.87 30.55 44.42
C ASN A 125 -28.40 30.17 44.16
N GLY A 126 -27.82 30.66 43.06
CA GLY A 126 -26.42 30.40 42.70
C GLY A 126 -26.17 29.08 41.97
N HIS A 127 -27.22 28.34 41.59
CA HIS A 127 -27.10 27.08 40.85
C HIS A 127 -28.03 27.04 39.63
N PRO A 128 -27.64 26.37 38.53
CA PRO A 128 -28.54 26.09 37.42
C PRO A 128 -29.70 25.18 37.85
N SER A 129 -30.81 25.23 37.10
CA SER A 129 -32.00 24.41 37.35
C SER A 129 -31.81 22.96 36.86
N TYR A 130 -30.92 22.22 37.50
CA TYR A 130 -30.63 20.83 37.17
C TYR A 130 -31.80 19.89 37.45
N ASP A 131 -32.04 18.95 36.54
CA ASP A 131 -33.01 17.86 36.69
C ASP A 131 -32.33 16.50 37.00
N CYS A 132 -30.99 16.46 36.98
CA CYS A 132 -30.21 15.25 37.24
C CYS A 132 -29.00 15.53 38.14
N ALA A 133 -29.22 15.58 39.46
CA ALA A 133 -28.16 15.92 40.43
C ALA A 133 -27.49 17.27 40.11
N GLU A 134 -26.19 17.28 39.82
CA GLU A 134 -25.37 18.48 39.51
C GLU A 134 -25.16 18.69 37.99
N CYS A 135 -26.06 18.12 37.17
CA CYS A 135 -26.02 18.19 35.70
C CYS A 135 -27.43 18.15 35.08
N PHE A 136 -27.53 18.46 33.79
CA PHE A 136 -28.77 18.28 33.03
C PHE A 136 -28.89 16.84 32.53
N SER A 137 -30.08 16.25 32.56
CA SER A 137 -30.32 15.03 31.80
C SER A 137 -30.22 15.31 30.30
N GLU A 138 -29.88 14.30 29.50
CA GLU A 138 -29.86 14.41 28.04
C GLU A 138 -31.17 14.98 27.47
N LYS A 139 -32.31 14.61 28.07
CA LYS A 139 -33.63 15.13 27.69
C LYS A 139 -33.73 16.63 27.94
N SER A 140 -33.36 17.09 29.12
CA SER A 140 -33.45 18.53 29.48
C SER A 140 -32.48 19.38 28.67
N TYR A 141 -31.27 18.86 28.41
CA TYR A 141 -30.31 19.46 27.50
C TYR A 141 -30.92 19.72 26.11
N TRP A 142 -31.53 18.70 25.49
CA TRP A 142 -32.20 18.86 24.20
C TRP A 142 -33.45 19.74 24.25
N GLU A 143 -34.19 19.73 25.36
CA GLU A 143 -35.34 20.64 25.53
C GLU A 143 -34.91 22.11 25.57
N ILE A 144 -33.78 22.43 26.22
CA ILE A 144 -33.20 23.77 26.23
C ILE A 144 -32.86 24.19 24.79
N ILE A 145 -32.09 23.37 24.06
CA ILE A 145 -31.70 23.65 22.67
C ILE A 145 -32.93 23.81 21.76
N LYS A 146 -33.94 22.94 21.90
CA LYS A 146 -35.17 23.04 21.09
C LYS A 146 -35.97 24.31 21.39
N LYS A 147 -35.96 24.78 22.64
CA LYS A 147 -36.68 26.00 23.05
C LYS A 147 -35.99 27.28 22.60
N THR A 148 -34.65 27.29 22.44
CA THR A 148 -33.96 28.46 21.86
C THR A 148 -34.38 28.67 20.41
N GLY A 149 -34.48 27.57 19.64
CA GLY A 149 -34.90 27.58 18.24
C GLY A 149 -33.80 28.03 17.27
N VAL A 150 -32.54 27.98 17.69
CA VAL A 150 -31.38 28.31 16.85
C VAL A 150 -30.53 27.06 16.58
N ASP A 151 -29.79 27.06 15.47
CA ASP A 151 -28.85 25.99 15.14
C ASP A 151 -27.69 25.97 16.15
N VAL A 152 -27.12 24.78 16.37
CA VAL A 152 -25.99 24.56 17.29
C VAL A 152 -24.88 23.73 16.63
N VAL A 153 -23.67 23.85 17.18
CA VAL A 153 -22.54 22.94 16.92
C VAL A 153 -22.14 22.34 18.27
N LEU A 154 -22.11 21.01 18.36
CA LEU A 154 -21.82 20.28 19.57
C LEU A 154 -20.39 19.76 19.56
N ILE A 155 -19.63 20.14 20.59
CA ILE A 155 -18.24 19.76 20.75
C ILE A 155 -18.09 19.05 22.09
N ALA A 156 -17.92 17.73 22.08
CA ALA A 156 -17.77 16.97 23.31
C ALA A 156 -16.33 16.98 23.82
N HIS A 157 -16.16 17.08 25.14
CA HIS A 157 -14.84 16.97 25.75
C HIS A 157 -14.25 15.59 25.55
N GLN A 158 -13.00 15.54 25.12
CA GLN A 158 -12.24 14.30 25.03
C GLN A 158 -10.76 14.60 25.31
N LYS A 159 -10.44 15.05 26.52
CA LYS A 159 -9.09 15.54 26.83
C LYS A 159 -8.04 14.40 26.80
N ASN A 160 -8.44 13.14 27.08
CA ASN A 160 -7.58 11.95 26.96
C ASN A 160 -7.72 11.22 25.61
N SER A 161 -6.68 10.47 25.20
CA SER A 161 -6.76 9.60 24.02
C SER A 161 -7.75 8.46 24.22
N LEU A 162 -8.32 7.99 23.11
CA LEU A 162 -9.31 6.89 23.11
C LEU A 162 -8.73 5.56 23.59
N GLY A 163 -7.41 5.36 23.44
CA GLY A 163 -6.69 4.19 23.94
C GLY A 163 -6.19 4.28 25.39
N SER A 164 -6.58 5.31 26.14
CA SER A 164 -6.13 5.47 27.53
C SER A 164 -6.78 4.42 28.46
N LYS A 165 -5.97 3.80 29.34
CA LYS A 165 -6.43 2.73 30.25
C LYS A 165 -7.50 3.18 31.27
N LYS A 166 -7.63 4.49 31.49
CA LYS A 166 -8.65 5.09 32.36
C LYS A 166 -9.20 6.33 31.67
N PRO A 167 -10.50 6.36 31.34
CA PRO A 167 -11.17 7.56 30.84
C PRO A 167 -11.00 8.70 31.84
N ARG A 168 -10.84 9.92 31.33
CA ARG A 168 -10.88 11.10 32.20
C ARG A 168 -12.33 11.33 32.61
N VAL A 169 -12.52 11.85 33.82
CA VAL A 169 -13.84 12.32 34.28
C VAL A 169 -14.35 13.38 33.31
N ASN A 170 -15.61 13.25 32.92
CA ASN A 170 -16.37 14.14 32.03
C ASN A 170 -15.95 14.16 30.55
N ASP A 171 -15.00 13.31 30.13
CA ASP A 171 -14.75 13.05 28.72
C ASP A 171 -15.92 12.23 28.12
N ALA A 172 -16.17 12.35 26.82
CA ALA A 172 -17.16 11.55 26.10
C ALA A 172 -16.89 10.05 26.25
N SER A 173 -15.62 9.61 26.24
CA SER A 173 -15.26 8.21 26.45
C SER A 173 -15.51 7.69 27.88
N SER A 174 -15.88 8.56 28.83
CA SER A 174 -16.21 8.15 30.20
C SER A 174 -17.56 7.42 30.31
N VAL A 175 -18.40 7.50 29.28
CA VAL A 175 -19.69 6.78 29.20
C VAL A 175 -19.52 5.29 28.85
N GLY A 176 -18.30 4.81 28.68
CA GLY A 176 -18.01 3.43 28.29
C GLY A 176 -17.95 3.22 26.78
N GLU A 177 -17.32 2.13 26.36
CA GLU A 177 -17.00 1.88 24.94
C GLU A 177 -18.24 1.74 24.06
N GLU A 178 -19.28 1.04 24.53
CA GLU A 178 -20.51 0.78 23.76
C GLU A 178 -21.24 2.08 23.41
N LEU A 179 -21.61 2.87 24.43
CA LEU A 179 -22.31 4.15 24.21
C LEU A 179 -21.42 5.19 23.53
N PHE A 180 -20.11 5.21 23.81
CA PHE A 180 -19.20 6.11 23.11
C PHE A 180 -19.16 5.79 21.60
N ASN A 181 -19.06 4.52 21.23
CA ASN A 181 -19.08 4.10 19.83
C ASN A 181 -20.45 4.41 19.17
N GLU A 182 -21.56 4.27 19.90
CA GLU A 182 -22.89 4.67 19.42
C GLU A 182 -22.95 6.18 19.13
N LEU A 183 -22.44 7.02 20.05
CA LEU A 183 -22.39 8.48 19.86
C LEU A 183 -21.54 8.89 18.65
N VAL A 184 -20.41 8.19 18.41
CA VAL A 184 -19.58 8.38 17.22
C VAL A 184 -20.30 7.91 15.96
N PHE A 185 -20.90 6.72 15.98
CA PHE A 185 -21.61 6.14 14.83
C PHE A 185 -22.79 6.99 14.38
N LEU A 186 -23.53 7.56 15.33
CA LEU A 186 -24.67 8.44 15.05
C LEU A 186 -24.27 9.86 14.64
N ASP A 187 -22.96 10.17 14.59
CA ASP A 187 -22.45 11.53 14.43
C ASP A 187 -23.12 12.50 15.43
N TYR A 188 -23.35 12.04 16.66
CA TYR A 188 -24.11 12.78 17.67
C TYR A 188 -23.45 14.11 18.06
N PHE A 189 -22.11 14.14 18.01
CA PHE A 189 -21.31 15.36 18.16
C PHE A 189 -20.61 15.69 16.85
N GLU A 190 -20.67 16.94 16.41
CA GLU A 190 -19.96 17.36 15.19
C GLU A 190 -18.44 17.32 15.36
N ALA A 191 -17.93 17.54 16.58
CA ALA A 191 -16.51 17.46 16.89
C ALA A 191 -16.23 17.04 18.33
N TYR A 192 -14.96 16.71 18.60
CA TYR A 192 -14.46 16.37 19.92
C TYR A 192 -13.23 17.23 20.26
N GLU A 193 -13.20 17.74 21.48
CA GLU A 193 -12.15 18.65 21.94
C GLU A 193 -11.01 17.90 22.65
N TYR A 194 -9.76 18.19 22.24
CA TYR A 194 -8.54 17.61 22.81
C TYR A 194 -7.55 18.69 23.28
N LYS A 195 -6.76 18.34 24.30
CA LYS A 195 -5.73 19.25 24.86
C LYS A 195 -4.33 19.11 24.24
N ASN A 196 -3.95 17.96 23.67
CA ASN A 196 -2.56 17.71 23.24
C ASN A 196 -2.42 16.89 21.95
N GLN A 197 -1.50 17.30 21.06
CA GLN A 197 -1.12 16.64 19.81
C GLN A 197 -0.67 15.17 19.99
N LYS A 198 -0.11 14.79 21.15
CA LYS A 198 0.23 13.38 21.42
C LYS A 198 -0.99 12.45 21.31
N ASN A 199 -2.17 12.93 21.69
CA ASN A 199 -3.41 12.16 21.59
C ASN A 199 -3.93 12.15 20.14
N GLU A 200 -3.66 13.20 19.35
CA GLU A 200 -4.04 13.31 17.93
C GLU A 200 -3.47 12.15 17.10
N LEU A 201 -2.20 11.77 17.30
CA LEU A 201 -1.58 10.67 16.53
C LEU A 201 -2.22 9.32 16.86
N PHE A 202 -2.45 9.01 18.15
CA PHE A 202 -3.09 7.76 18.57
C PHE A 202 -4.55 7.68 18.12
N ASN A 203 -5.27 8.80 18.10
CA ASN A 203 -6.65 8.85 17.64
C ASN A 203 -6.74 8.83 16.10
N LYS A 204 -5.79 9.43 15.39
CA LYS A 204 -5.65 9.25 13.94
C LYS A 204 -5.39 7.78 13.61
N THR A 205 -4.53 7.10 14.35
CA THR A 205 -4.30 5.65 14.18
C THR A 205 -5.59 4.84 14.43
N TYR A 206 -6.42 5.22 15.41
CA TYR A 206 -7.75 4.62 15.62
C TYR A 206 -8.66 4.83 14.39
N ASN A 207 -8.69 6.04 13.82
CA ASN A 207 -9.45 6.37 12.60
C ASN A 207 -8.91 5.68 11.32
N TYR A 208 -7.65 5.21 11.30
CA TYR A 208 -7.07 4.46 10.18
C TYR A 208 -7.18 2.94 10.34
N SER A 209 -7.50 2.44 11.54
CA SER A 209 -7.59 1.00 11.85
C SER A 209 -9.00 0.42 11.78
N LYS A 210 -10.03 1.26 11.91
CA LYS A 210 -11.43 0.92 11.62
C LYS A 210 -11.82 1.54 10.28
N GLU A 211 -12.72 0.90 9.56
CA GLU A 211 -13.12 1.18 8.17
C GLU A 211 -13.27 2.67 7.81
N GLU A 212 -13.13 3.00 6.52
CA GLU A 212 -13.06 4.37 5.95
C GLU A 212 -14.26 5.30 6.24
N THR A 213 -15.24 4.88 7.05
CA THR A 213 -16.53 5.54 7.24
C THR A 213 -16.65 6.43 8.48
N GLU A 214 -15.76 6.38 9.47
CA GLU A 214 -15.95 7.12 10.74
C GLU A 214 -14.69 7.86 11.20
N GLN A 215 -14.37 8.96 10.53
CA GLN A 215 -13.29 9.82 10.99
C GLN A 215 -13.83 10.87 11.98
N ILE A 216 -13.55 10.64 13.27
CA ILE A 216 -13.85 11.61 14.35
C ILE A 216 -13.13 12.94 14.07
N ARG A 217 -13.85 14.06 14.25
CA ARG A 217 -13.32 15.41 14.00
C ARG A 217 -12.79 16.02 15.28
N PHE A 218 -11.53 16.45 15.24
CA PHE A 218 -10.81 16.94 16.41
C PHE A 218 -10.58 18.43 16.34
N ILE A 219 -10.98 19.13 17.40
CA ILE A 219 -10.63 20.53 17.61
C ILE A 219 -9.96 20.70 18.98
N THR A 220 -9.45 21.89 19.24
CA THR A 220 -8.78 22.25 20.48
C THR A 220 -9.43 23.51 21.05
N GLY A 221 -9.47 23.59 22.37
CA GLY A 221 -9.85 24.78 23.12
C GLY A 221 -8.92 24.97 24.30
N SER A 222 -8.75 26.22 24.71
CA SER A 222 -7.78 26.56 25.77
C SER A 222 -8.23 26.11 27.15
N ASP A 223 -9.55 25.93 27.38
CA ASP A 223 -10.11 25.63 28.70
C ASP A 223 -9.64 26.72 29.70
N CYS A 224 -9.55 27.98 29.22
CA CYS A 224 -8.89 29.07 29.95
C CYS A 224 -9.76 29.58 31.09
N HIS A 225 -9.25 29.47 32.32
CA HIS A 225 -9.91 29.95 33.54
C HIS A 225 -9.30 31.23 34.10
N ASN A 226 -8.16 31.70 33.58
CA ASN A 226 -7.56 32.98 33.93
C ASN A 226 -7.09 33.71 32.68
N TRP A 227 -7.82 34.76 32.27
CA TRP A 227 -7.56 35.50 31.04
C TRP A 227 -6.16 36.11 30.98
N SER A 228 -5.53 36.44 32.11
CA SER A 228 -4.16 36.96 32.15
C SER A 228 -3.09 35.90 31.81
N CYS A 229 -3.46 34.62 31.79
CA CYS A 229 -2.58 33.49 31.45
C CYS A 229 -2.91 32.87 30.09
N TYR A 230 -3.91 33.37 29.37
CA TYR A 230 -4.26 32.88 28.03
C TYR A 230 -3.02 32.80 27.11
N PRO A 231 -2.82 31.69 26.35
CA PRO A 231 -3.76 30.59 26.07
C PRO A 231 -3.69 29.39 27.04
N HIS A 232 -3.10 29.55 28.22
CA HIS A 232 -3.06 28.50 29.24
C HIS A 232 -4.33 28.48 30.10
N VAL A 233 -4.62 27.32 30.72
CA VAL A 233 -5.74 27.18 31.66
C VAL A 233 -5.61 28.17 32.82
N ASP A 234 -4.43 28.20 33.43
CA ASP A 234 -4.06 29.08 34.54
C ASP A 234 -2.53 29.28 34.60
N SER A 235 -2.04 29.97 35.62
CA SER A 235 -0.60 30.26 35.80
C SER A 235 0.28 29.03 36.06
N ASN A 236 -0.30 27.89 36.44
CA ASN A 236 0.40 26.65 36.72
C ASN A 236 0.47 25.72 35.51
N ASP A 237 -0.33 25.99 34.47
CA ASP A 237 -0.34 25.17 33.26
C ASP A 237 0.87 25.48 32.37
N SER A 238 1.80 24.53 32.31
CA SER A 238 2.99 24.59 31.46
C SER A 238 2.82 23.91 30.10
N SER A 239 1.61 23.43 29.79
CA SER A 239 1.35 22.78 28.49
C SER A 239 1.44 23.78 27.35
N ILE A 240 2.00 23.34 26.22
CA ILE A 240 2.08 24.14 25.00
C ILE A 240 0.70 24.09 24.33
N PRO A 241 -0.01 25.22 24.20
CA PRO A 241 -1.34 25.23 23.59
C PRO A 241 -1.22 24.95 22.09
N HIS A 242 -2.03 24.00 21.60
CA HIS A 242 -2.08 23.67 20.19
C HIS A 242 -3.36 24.27 19.61
N PRO A 243 -3.26 25.25 18.70
CA PRO A 243 -4.44 25.90 18.17
C PRO A 243 -5.07 25.08 17.06
N THR A 244 -6.38 25.24 16.90
CA THR A 244 -7.11 24.74 15.75
C THR A 244 -7.26 25.84 14.71
N TYR A 245 -7.00 25.50 13.46
CA TYR A 245 -7.26 26.33 12.31
C TYR A 245 -8.34 25.69 11.45
N LEU A 246 -9.31 26.51 11.03
CA LEU A 246 -10.40 26.10 10.17
C LEU A 246 -10.29 26.78 8.80
N LYS A 247 -10.63 26.03 7.75
CA LYS A 247 -10.76 26.54 6.39
C LYS A 247 -12.20 26.96 6.11
N CYS A 248 -12.63 28.06 6.72
CA CYS A 248 -13.98 28.59 6.58
C CYS A 248 -14.03 30.11 6.79
N LEU A 249 -15.21 30.69 6.56
CA LEU A 249 -15.49 32.07 6.94
C LEU A 249 -15.74 32.14 8.47
N PRO A 250 -15.37 33.23 9.15
CA PRO A 250 -15.57 33.44 10.60
C PRO A 250 -17.06 33.67 10.93
N THR A 251 -17.87 32.63 10.79
CA THR A 251 -19.32 32.66 11.01
C THR A 251 -19.78 31.33 11.59
N PHE A 252 -20.92 31.31 12.27
CA PHE A 252 -21.52 30.05 12.74
C PHE A 252 -21.68 29.02 11.60
N ARG A 253 -22.18 29.47 10.44
CA ARG A 253 -22.32 28.61 9.25
C ARG A 253 -20.97 28.12 8.72
N GLY A 254 -19.93 28.95 8.79
CA GLY A 254 -18.57 28.55 8.43
C GLY A 254 -18.00 27.50 9.37
N LEU A 255 -18.22 27.65 10.68
CA LEU A 255 -17.85 26.68 11.70
C LEU A 255 -18.55 25.34 11.47
N SER A 256 -19.89 25.33 11.39
CA SER A 256 -20.68 24.10 11.16
C SER A 256 -20.24 23.34 9.90
N LEU A 257 -19.98 24.04 8.79
CA LEU A 257 -19.48 23.42 7.56
C LEU A 257 -18.01 22.98 7.63
N ALA A 258 -17.21 23.57 8.53
CA ALA A 258 -15.82 23.17 8.71
C ALA A 258 -15.71 21.88 9.52
N VAL A 259 -16.52 21.75 10.58
CA VAL A 259 -16.50 20.57 11.47
C VAL A 259 -17.04 19.30 10.82
N THR A 260 -17.80 19.43 9.73
CA THR A 260 -18.27 18.27 8.93
C THR A 260 -17.22 17.70 7.97
N ASP A 261 -16.06 18.35 7.79
CA ASP A 261 -15.04 17.95 6.80
C ASP A 261 -13.62 18.10 7.38
N LEU A 262 -12.95 16.98 7.63
CA LEU A 262 -11.58 16.95 8.17
C LEU A 262 -10.55 17.64 7.28
N GLY A 263 -10.79 17.73 5.96
CA GLY A 263 -9.94 18.50 5.05
C GLY A 263 -9.91 20.00 5.39
N ARG A 264 -10.84 20.47 6.23
CA ARG A 264 -10.98 21.85 6.67
C ARG A 264 -10.46 22.11 8.07
N ILE A 265 -9.95 21.10 8.79
CA ILE A 265 -9.42 21.23 10.15
C ILE A 265 -7.92 20.88 10.17
N LYS A 266 -7.09 21.78 10.71
CA LYS A 266 -5.65 21.53 10.91
C LYS A 266 -5.15 22.22 12.17
N THR A 267 -4.08 21.70 12.75
CA THR A 267 -3.35 22.34 13.86
C THR A 267 -2.29 23.34 13.39
N VAL A 268 -2.16 23.52 12.07
CA VAL A 268 -1.25 24.47 11.42
C VAL A 268 -1.98 25.25 10.33
N PRO A 269 -1.65 26.53 10.07
CA PRO A 269 -2.36 27.40 9.13
C PRO A 269 -2.00 27.12 7.66
N LYS A 270 -1.85 25.84 7.26
CA LYS A 270 -1.41 25.44 5.91
C LYS A 270 -2.51 24.68 5.16
N PHE A 271 -3.45 25.41 4.58
CA PHE A 271 -4.54 24.83 3.78
C PHE A 271 -4.39 25.02 2.27
N PHE A 272 -3.75 26.11 1.85
CA PHE A 272 -3.69 26.52 0.46
C PHE A 272 -2.33 26.18 -0.11
N ASN A 273 -2.29 25.33 -1.14
CA ASN A 273 -1.06 25.04 -1.87
C ASN A 273 -0.87 26.09 -2.98
N PRO A 274 0.21 26.90 -2.93
CA PRO A 274 0.46 27.95 -3.92
C PRO A 274 0.81 27.42 -5.32
N ALA A 275 1.16 26.14 -5.47
CA ALA A 275 1.62 25.57 -6.74
C ALA A 275 0.49 25.20 -7.72
N HIS A 276 -0.77 25.11 -7.26
CA HIS A 276 -1.88 24.72 -8.13
C HIS A 276 -2.62 25.93 -8.70
N SER A 277 -2.84 25.94 -10.02
CA SER A 277 -3.75 26.90 -10.65
C SER A 277 -5.17 26.67 -10.14
N THR A 278 -5.82 27.73 -9.67
CA THR A 278 -7.19 27.70 -9.16
C THR A 278 -8.02 28.78 -9.84
N LEU A 279 -9.26 28.45 -10.19
CA LEU A 279 -10.22 29.42 -10.72
C LEU A 279 -10.63 30.38 -9.58
N GLN A 280 -10.27 31.65 -9.70
CA GLN A 280 -10.59 32.66 -8.67
C GLN A 280 -12.04 33.12 -8.73
N GLU A 281 -12.61 33.19 -9.93
CA GLU A 281 -13.98 33.61 -10.14
C GLU A 281 -14.63 32.88 -11.32
N LEU A 282 -15.94 32.71 -11.21
CA LEU A 282 -16.80 32.24 -12.27
C LEU A 282 -17.46 33.45 -12.96
N GLU A 283 -17.13 33.64 -14.23
CA GLU A 283 -17.70 34.67 -15.09
C GLU A 283 -18.82 34.08 -15.96
N LEU A 284 -20.00 34.67 -15.86
CA LEU A 284 -21.21 34.29 -16.60
C LEU A 284 -21.78 35.52 -17.30
N VAL A 285 -22.47 35.32 -18.42
CA VAL A 285 -23.39 36.32 -18.97
C VAL A 285 -24.80 35.75 -18.88
N VAL A 286 -25.69 36.46 -18.17
CA VAL A 286 -27.10 36.06 -18.01
C VAL A 286 -27.98 37.16 -18.60
N SER A 287 -28.67 36.86 -19.68
CA SER A 287 -29.51 37.79 -20.45
C SER A 287 -28.79 39.11 -20.79
N GLY A 288 -27.52 39.03 -21.16
CA GLY A 288 -26.66 40.17 -21.49
C GLY A 288 -25.95 40.83 -20.30
N THR A 289 -26.29 40.47 -19.06
CA THR A 289 -25.65 41.00 -17.87
C THR A 289 -24.47 40.12 -17.46
N ARG A 290 -23.29 40.72 -17.29
CA ARG A 290 -22.11 40.03 -16.75
C ARG A 290 -22.27 39.81 -15.25
N VAL A 291 -22.08 38.57 -14.81
CA VAL A 291 -22.10 38.15 -13.41
C VAL A 291 -20.75 37.54 -13.08
N LYS A 292 -20.11 38.03 -12.02
CA LYS A 292 -18.87 37.48 -11.47
C LYS A 292 -19.18 36.86 -10.12
N VAL A 293 -18.90 35.57 -9.97
CA VAL A 293 -19.06 34.85 -8.71
C VAL A 293 -17.68 34.48 -8.20
N PRO A 294 -17.21 35.09 -7.10
CA PRO A 294 -15.90 34.76 -6.55
C PRO A 294 -15.90 33.36 -5.93
N LEU A 295 -14.74 32.70 -5.95
CA LEU A 295 -14.58 31.31 -5.53
C LEU A 295 -13.50 31.20 -4.44
N SER A 296 -13.84 30.50 -3.37
CA SER A 296 -12.91 30.16 -2.29
C SER A 296 -12.01 29.00 -2.70
N LYS A 297 -10.71 29.04 -2.42
CA LYS A 297 -9.78 27.99 -2.88
C LYS A 297 -10.09 26.63 -2.23
N GLY A 298 -10.66 25.71 -3.00
CA GLY A 298 -10.87 24.31 -2.62
C GLY A 298 -11.96 24.04 -1.58
N ILE A 299 -13.03 24.84 -1.54
CA ILE A 299 -14.23 24.59 -0.71
C ILE A 299 -15.56 24.95 -1.40
N ASN A 300 -15.55 25.28 -2.70
CA ASN A 300 -16.79 25.64 -3.41
C ASN A 300 -17.60 24.40 -3.77
N ALA A 301 -18.92 24.54 -3.73
CA ALA A 301 -19.87 23.54 -4.19
C ALA A 301 -20.89 24.15 -5.14
N ILE A 302 -21.34 23.36 -6.13
CA ILE A 302 -22.46 23.72 -7.01
C ILE A 302 -23.66 22.88 -6.58
N ILE A 303 -24.67 23.53 -6.02
CA ILE A 303 -25.87 22.88 -5.49
C ILE A 303 -27.07 23.24 -6.38
N GLY A 304 -27.94 22.27 -6.61
CA GLY A 304 -29.18 22.47 -7.35
C GLY A 304 -29.93 21.15 -7.55
N ASP A 305 -31.19 21.25 -7.98
CA ASP A 305 -32.09 20.10 -8.18
C ASP A 305 -31.57 19.09 -9.19
N ASN A 306 -32.20 17.91 -9.21
CA ASN A 306 -31.90 16.85 -10.18
C ASN A 306 -32.31 17.26 -11.60
N SER A 307 -31.42 17.99 -12.27
CA SER A 307 -31.56 18.45 -13.65
C SER A 307 -30.20 18.50 -14.36
N ILE A 308 -30.22 18.87 -15.64
CA ILE A 308 -29.01 19.00 -16.46
C ILE A 308 -28.09 20.16 -16.05
N GLY A 309 -28.55 21.12 -15.24
CA GLY A 309 -27.85 22.39 -15.02
C GLY A 309 -26.44 22.24 -14.44
N LYS A 310 -26.28 21.40 -13.40
CA LYS A 310 -24.98 21.17 -12.74
C LYS A 310 -23.96 20.56 -13.71
N SER A 311 -24.36 19.47 -14.37
CA SER A 311 -23.50 18.78 -15.34
C SER A 311 -23.21 19.65 -16.56
N LEU A 312 -24.18 20.43 -17.04
CA LEU A 312 -23.99 21.39 -18.12
C LEU A 312 -22.96 22.44 -17.75
N MET A 313 -23.05 23.01 -16.54
CA MET A 313 -22.10 24.02 -16.06
C MET A 313 -20.69 23.46 -15.95
N LEU A 314 -20.50 22.27 -15.35
CA LEU A 314 -19.20 21.60 -15.28
C LEU A 314 -18.64 21.26 -16.68
N ASN A 315 -19.50 20.81 -17.60
CA ASN A 315 -19.09 20.52 -18.97
C ASN A 315 -18.71 21.81 -19.72
N ALA A 316 -19.42 22.92 -19.51
CA ALA A 316 -19.07 24.20 -20.11
C ALA A 316 -17.72 24.72 -19.60
N LEU A 317 -17.50 24.66 -18.28
CA LEU A 317 -16.23 25.03 -17.63
C LEU A 317 -15.04 24.23 -18.19
N THR A 318 -15.25 22.96 -18.52
CA THR A 318 -14.21 22.09 -19.10
C THR A 318 -14.10 22.21 -20.62
N GLY A 319 -14.82 23.14 -21.26
CA GLY A 319 -14.80 23.34 -22.71
C GLY A 319 -15.52 22.22 -23.48
N PHE A 320 -16.41 21.49 -22.83
CA PHE A 320 -17.16 20.33 -23.34
C PHE A 320 -16.26 19.17 -23.81
N ARG A 321 -15.04 19.07 -23.26
CA ARG A 321 -14.05 18.04 -23.64
C ARG A 321 -14.51 16.61 -23.29
N HIS A 322 -15.34 16.46 -22.25
CA HIS A 322 -15.78 15.16 -21.71
C HIS A 322 -17.15 14.70 -22.21
N VAL A 323 -17.71 15.34 -23.24
CA VAL A 323 -19.02 14.98 -23.81
C VAL A 323 -18.95 14.82 -25.31
N ASN A 324 -19.81 13.97 -25.86
CA ASN A 324 -19.93 13.80 -27.30
C ASN A 324 -20.50 15.05 -28.00
N ALA A 325 -20.37 15.10 -29.33
CA ALA A 325 -20.81 16.23 -30.15
C ALA A 325 -22.32 16.51 -30.03
N SER A 326 -23.16 15.47 -29.91
CA SER A 326 -24.61 15.62 -29.77
C SER A 326 -24.98 16.33 -28.47
N THR A 327 -24.39 15.88 -27.35
CA THR A 327 -24.58 16.46 -26.02
C THR A 327 -24.07 17.91 -25.98
N LYS A 328 -22.89 18.17 -26.54
CA LYS A 328 -22.35 19.53 -26.67
C LYS A 328 -23.31 20.46 -27.41
N ASN A 329 -23.84 20.01 -28.55
CA ASN A 329 -24.79 20.79 -29.34
C ASN A 329 -26.13 20.99 -28.59
N GLY A 330 -26.57 19.98 -27.83
CA GLY A 330 -27.73 20.09 -26.94
C GLY A 330 -27.54 21.16 -25.86
N TYR A 331 -26.42 21.12 -25.15
CA TYR A 331 -26.08 22.11 -24.12
C TYR A 331 -25.95 23.52 -24.67
N ASN A 332 -25.27 23.71 -25.81
CA ASN A 332 -25.16 25.02 -26.45
C ASN A 332 -26.52 25.60 -26.85
N ARG A 333 -27.41 24.77 -27.43
CA ARG A 333 -28.78 25.21 -27.75
C ARG A 333 -29.57 25.58 -26.51
N TYR A 334 -29.42 24.82 -25.42
CA TYR A 334 -30.10 25.10 -24.16
C TYR A 334 -29.61 26.40 -23.53
N LEU A 335 -28.29 26.61 -23.44
CA LEU A 335 -27.66 27.84 -22.96
C LEU A 335 -28.14 29.07 -23.76
N ALA A 336 -28.15 28.98 -25.08
CA ALA A 336 -28.66 30.04 -25.94
C ALA A 336 -30.15 30.32 -25.70
N LYS A 337 -30.97 29.27 -25.53
CA LYS A 337 -32.41 29.40 -25.24
C LYS A 337 -32.67 30.14 -23.93
N ILE A 338 -31.87 29.91 -22.89
CA ILE A 338 -32.02 30.57 -21.59
C ILE A 338 -31.22 31.88 -21.47
N GLY A 339 -30.51 32.29 -22.54
CA GLY A 339 -29.70 33.49 -22.55
C GLY A 339 -28.52 33.46 -21.59
N VAL A 340 -27.92 32.29 -21.33
CA VAL A 340 -26.77 32.13 -20.44
C VAL A 340 -25.53 31.76 -21.24
N SER A 341 -24.40 32.43 -20.98
CA SER A 341 -23.07 31.97 -21.39
C SER A 341 -22.16 31.83 -20.17
N ILE A 342 -21.23 30.87 -20.26
CA ILE A 342 -20.23 30.58 -19.23
C ILE A 342 -18.88 30.92 -19.86
N GLU A 343 -18.27 32.01 -19.41
CA GLU A 343 -17.04 32.55 -20.01
C GLU A 343 -15.79 31.95 -19.35
N SER A 344 -15.87 31.61 -18.05
CA SER A 344 -14.79 30.93 -17.35
C SER A 344 -14.51 29.55 -17.95
N LYS A 345 -13.21 29.20 -18.02
CA LYS A 345 -12.75 27.88 -18.47
C LYS A 345 -11.67 27.34 -17.56
N LEU A 346 -11.64 26.02 -17.42
CA LEU A 346 -10.60 25.28 -16.75
C LEU A 346 -9.57 24.82 -17.78
N GLU A 347 -8.30 25.06 -17.46
CA GLU A 347 -7.15 24.63 -18.25
C GLU A 347 -7.04 23.10 -18.25
N GLU A 348 -6.60 22.55 -19.37
CA GLU A 348 -6.42 21.11 -19.47
C GLU A 348 -5.28 20.64 -18.56
N GLY A 349 -5.52 19.55 -17.82
CA GLY A 349 -4.58 19.05 -16.81
C GLY A 349 -4.64 19.77 -15.45
N SER A 350 -5.41 20.85 -15.30
CA SER A 350 -5.58 21.55 -14.01
C SER A 350 -6.68 20.94 -13.13
N TYR A 351 -7.38 19.91 -13.60
CA TYR A 351 -8.52 19.30 -12.93
C TYR A 351 -8.60 17.81 -13.23
N LYS A 352 -9.23 17.06 -12.32
CA LYS A 352 -9.69 15.69 -12.55
C LYS A 352 -11.19 15.73 -12.82
N PHE A 353 -11.65 14.97 -13.79
CA PHE A 353 -13.06 14.88 -14.16
C PHE A 353 -13.48 13.42 -14.17
N ASP A 354 -14.38 13.07 -13.26
CA ASP A 354 -15.00 11.76 -13.18
C ASP A 354 -16.49 11.96 -13.52
N GLY A 355 -16.89 11.54 -14.72
CA GLY A 355 -18.21 11.69 -15.30
C GLY A 355 -19.22 10.64 -14.81
N GLN A 356 -20.46 10.79 -15.26
CA GLN A 356 -21.52 9.83 -14.95
C GLN A 356 -21.28 8.52 -15.67
N GLY A 357 -21.08 7.43 -14.91
CA GLY A 357 -20.84 6.10 -15.44
C GLY A 357 -19.35 5.74 -15.52
N ASP A 358 -18.43 6.68 -15.36
CA ASP A 358 -16.99 6.44 -15.50
C ASP A 358 -16.48 5.34 -14.56
N ILE A 359 -16.93 5.33 -13.30
CA ILE A 359 -16.58 4.27 -12.34
C ILE A 359 -17.07 2.90 -12.85
N LYS A 360 -18.33 2.83 -13.28
CA LYS A 360 -18.92 1.60 -13.82
C LYS A 360 -18.15 1.12 -15.05
N ASP A 361 -17.80 2.01 -15.96
CA ASP A 361 -17.05 1.71 -17.17
C ASP A 361 -15.63 1.21 -16.86
N ILE A 362 -14.98 1.75 -15.81
CA ILE A 362 -13.70 1.24 -15.32
C ILE A 362 -13.84 -0.21 -14.87
N PHE A 363 -14.84 -0.53 -14.05
CA PHE A 363 -15.05 -1.90 -13.54
C PHE A 363 -15.52 -2.87 -14.61
N GLU A 364 -16.44 -2.48 -15.50
CA GLU A 364 -16.85 -3.29 -16.66
C GLU A 364 -15.69 -3.50 -17.65
N GLY A 365 -14.76 -2.56 -17.73
CA GLY A 365 -13.52 -2.66 -18.48
C GLY A 365 -12.59 -3.77 -18.00
N ILE A 366 -12.55 -4.06 -16.69
CA ILE A 366 -11.75 -5.14 -16.09
C ILE A 366 -12.16 -6.49 -16.70
N ARG A 367 -13.48 -6.75 -16.75
CA ARG A 367 -14.03 -8.01 -17.26
C ARG A 367 -13.68 -8.25 -18.74
N ASN A 368 -13.45 -7.17 -19.48
CA ASN A 368 -13.18 -7.19 -20.93
C ASN A 368 -11.69 -6.98 -21.26
N GLY A 369 -10.79 -7.05 -20.27
CA GLY A 369 -9.34 -6.93 -20.49
C GLY A 369 -8.87 -5.55 -20.96
N ARG A 370 -9.60 -4.47 -20.64
CA ARG A 370 -9.21 -3.09 -21.01
C ARG A 370 -8.17 -2.51 -20.04
N THR A 371 -7.19 -1.82 -20.60
CA THR A 371 -5.95 -1.38 -19.92
C THR A 371 -6.17 -0.39 -18.78
N LYS A 372 -7.12 0.55 -18.89
CA LYS A 372 -7.31 1.59 -17.85
C LYS A 372 -7.54 1.02 -16.44
N ALA A 373 -8.23 -0.11 -16.34
CA ALA A 373 -8.48 -0.74 -15.05
C ALA A 373 -7.36 -1.70 -14.65
N SER A 374 -6.69 -2.34 -15.61
CA SER A 374 -5.47 -3.10 -15.32
C SER A 374 -4.36 -2.19 -14.83
N ASP A 375 -4.24 -0.96 -15.31
CA ASP A 375 -3.21 0.00 -14.88
C ASP A 375 -3.42 0.41 -13.41
N ILE A 376 -4.67 0.67 -13.01
CA ILE A 376 -5.01 1.02 -11.62
C ILE A 376 -4.79 -0.16 -10.67
N LEU A 377 -5.09 -1.38 -11.10
CA LEU A 377 -4.97 -2.59 -10.29
C LEU A 377 -3.58 -3.24 -10.37
N SER A 378 -2.79 -2.97 -11.41
CA SER A 378 -1.46 -3.56 -11.66
C SER A 378 -0.53 -3.38 -10.48
N ARG A 379 -0.59 -2.22 -9.81
CA ARG A 379 0.20 -1.89 -8.62
C ARG A 379 -0.07 -2.82 -7.44
N HIS A 380 -1.19 -3.54 -7.43
CA HIS A 380 -1.58 -4.46 -6.38
C HIS A 380 -1.25 -5.93 -6.72
N PHE A 381 -0.94 -6.26 -7.98
CA PHE A 381 -0.51 -7.62 -8.32
C PHE A 381 0.91 -7.88 -7.81
N PRO A 382 1.17 -9.02 -7.13
CA PRO A 382 2.51 -9.39 -6.73
C PRO A 382 3.38 -9.71 -7.95
N GLU A 383 4.70 -9.71 -7.75
CA GLU A 383 5.65 -10.05 -8.83
C GLU A 383 5.32 -11.39 -9.50
N PRO A 384 5.71 -11.57 -10.77
CA PRO A 384 5.62 -12.87 -11.42
C PRO A 384 6.30 -13.98 -10.60
N VAL A 385 5.69 -15.17 -10.60
CA VAL A 385 6.28 -16.38 -10.01
C VAL A 385 7.51 -16.76 -10.83
N ASP A 386 8.66 -16.98 -10.17
CA ASP A 386 9.87 -17.45 -10.85
C ASP A 386 9.67 -18.90 -11.33
N ASN A 387 9.83 -19.11 -12.63
CA ASN A 387 9.69 -20.41 -13.27
C ASN A 387 11.03 -21.07 -13.61
N SER A 388 12.16 -20.45 -13.25
CA SER A 388 13.51 -20.88 -13.61
C SER A 388 13.82 -22.31 -13.15
N ALA A 389 13.51 -22.64 -11.90
CA ALA A 389 13.72 -23.97 -11.31
C ALA A 389 12.89 -25.04 -12.03
N VAL A 390 11.61 -24.74 -12.29
CA VAL A 390 10.68 -25.64 -12.97
C VAL A 390 11.12 -25.90 -14.42
N LEU A 391 11.52 -24.85 -15.14
CA LEU A 391 12.03 -24.96 -16.51
C LEU A 391 13.33 -25.75 -16.55
N THR A 392 14.24 -25.55 -15.60
CA THR A 392 15.52 -26.26 -15.54
C THR A 392 15.31 -27.75 -15.27
N ALA A 393 14.43 -28.09 -14.33
CA ALA A 393 14.05 -29.47 -14.06
C ALA A 393 13.41 -30.14 -15.28
N GLY A 394 12.44 -29.47 -15.93
CA GLY A 394 11.80 -29.97 -17.15
C GLY A 394 12.79 -30.19 -18.29
N LYS A 395 13.71 -29.24 -18.52
CA LYS A 395 14.78 -29.39 -19.54
C LYS A 395 15.71 -30.56 -19.24
N SER A 396 16.05 -30.79 -17.97
CA SER A 396 16.89 -31.92 -17.57
C SER A 396 16.20 -33.26 -17.86
N GLN A 397 14.90 -33.36 -17.57
CA GLN A 397 14.11 -34.55 -17.90
C GLN A 397 14.04 -34.81 -19.41
N ILE A 398 13.80 -33.77 -20.21
CA ILE A 398 13.82 -33.89 -21.68
C ILE A 398 15.21 -34.28 -22.19
N SER A 399 16.29 -33.77 -21.58
CA SER A 399 17.66 -34.17 -21.95
C SER A 399 17.90 -35.66 -21.70
N LEU A 400 17.36 -36.22 -20.61
CA LEU A 400 17.48 -37.66 -20.33
C LEU A 400 16.75 -38.49 -21.38
N LEU A 401 15.56 -38.06 -21.82
CA LEU A 401 14.83 -38.69 -22.92
C LEU A 401 15.65 -38.66 -24.22
N CYS A 402 16.21 -37.50 -24.57
CA CYS A 402 17.06 -37.33 -25.74
C CYS A 402 18.30 -38.24 -25.69
N ASP A 403 18.95 -38.35 -24.53
CA ASP A 403 20.11 -39.22 -24.35
C ASP A 403 19.75 -40.71 -24.45
N SER A 404 18.60 -41.12 -23.91
CA SER A 404 18.10 -42.49 -24.08
C SER A 404 17.85 -42.81 -25.55
N THR A 405 17.19 -41.89 -26.26
CA THR A 405 16.92 -42.01 -27.69
C THR A 405 18.22 -42.08 -28.50
N ARG A 406 19.22 -41.25 -28.17
CA ARG A 406 20.53 -41.28 -28.81
C ARG A 406 21.22 -42.63 -28.63
N LYS A 407 21.19 -43.22 -27.44
CA LYS A 407 21.77 -44.56 -27.19
C LYS A 407 21.12 -45.64 -28.04
N ALA A 408 19.79 -45.60 -28.19
CA ALA A 408 19.06 -46.52 -29.06
C ALA A 408 19.49 -46.38 -30.54
N ILE A 409 19.64 -45.14 -31.03
CA ILE A 409 20.14 -44.85 -32.37
C ILE A 409 21.58 -45.33 -32.55
N GLU A 410 22.46 -45.08 -31.58
CA GLU A 410 23.86 -45.51 -31.62
C GLU A 410 24.03 -47.03 -31.66
N PHE A 411 23.14 -47.76 -30.98
CA PHE A 411 23.05 -49.21 -31.06
C PHE A 411 22.59 -49.66 -32.46
N SER A 412 21.51 -49.08 -32.98
CA SER A 412 21.01 -49.39 -34.33
C SER A 412 22.09 -49.14 -35.39
N ASN A 413 22.81 -48.01 -35.31
CA ASN A 413 23.89 -47.69 -36.22
C ASN A 413 25.04 -48.70 -36.12
N ALA A 414 25.42 -49.13 -34.91
CA ALA A 414 26.48 -50.13 -34.71
C ALA A 414 26.13 -51.50 -35.31
N ILE A 415 24.85 -51.89 -35.30
CA ILE A 415 24.37 -53.09 -35.99
C ILE A 415 24.44 -52.91 -37.50
N SER A 416 24.02 -51.75 -38.01
CA SER A 416 24.02 -51.47 -39.46
C SER A 416 25.42 -51.36 -40.08
N SER A 417 26.43 -50.98 -39.29
CA SER A 417 27.82 -50.78 -39.74
C SER A 417 28.71 -52.01 -39.54
N MET A 418 28.14 -53.20 -39.39
CA MET A 418 28.95 -54.42 -39.20
C MET A 418 29.76 -54.73 -40.48
N PRO A 419 31.08 -54.98 -40.36
CA PRO A 419 31.91 -55.28 -41.52
C PRO A 419 31.57 -56.66 -42.09
N SER A 420 31.46 -56.77 -43.40
CA SER A 420 31.49 -58.04 -44.12
C SER A 420 32.95 -58.44 -44.36
N PHE A 421 33.28 -59.72 -44.21
CA PHE A 421 34.59 -60.25 -44.58
C PHE A 421 34.45 -61.59 -45.29
N ASP A 422 35.39 -61.87 -46.20
CA ASP A 422 35.42 -63.10 -46.97
C ASP A 422 36.29 -64.15 -46.29
N ILE A 423 35.85 -65.40 -46.32
CA ILE A 423 36.61 -66.54 -45.81
C ILE A 423 37.45 -67.10 -46.96
N PRO A 424 38.80 -67.12 -46.85
CA PRO A 424 39.66 -67.67 -47.90
C PRO A 424 39.37 -69.16 -48.16
N THR A 425 39.22 -69.54 -49.42
CA THR A 425 38.82 -70.90 -49.85
C THR A 425 39.96 -71.90 -50.00
N ASP A 426 41.23 -71.46 -49.95
CA ASP A 426 42.38 -72.34 -50.10
C ASP A 426 42.81 -72.92 -48.74
N GLN A 427 42.78 -74.25 -48.61
CA GLN A 427 43.21 -75.00 -47.42
C GLN A 427 44.61 -74.58 -46.94
N LEU A 428 44.69 -74.13 -45.69
CA LEU A 428 45.91 -73.76 -44.97
C LEU A 428 46.55 -74.99 -44.29
N ASP A 429 46.94 -76.00 -45.06
CA ASP A 429 47.67 -77.17 -44.54
C ASP A 429 49.20 -76.98 -44.67
N ALA A 430 49.79 -76.13 -43.84
CA ALA A 430 51.20 -76.18 -43.41
C ALA A 430 51.48 -75.11 -42.33
N PRO A 431 52.29 -75.41 -41.29
CA PRO A 431 52.57 -74.46 -40.22
C PRO A 431 53.51 -73.37 -40.72
N ALA A 432 53.02 -72.14 -40.83
CA ALA A 432 53.89 -71.00 -41.08
C ALA A 432 54.65 -70.66 -39.78
N GLU A 433 55.90 -71.11 -39.68
CA GLU A 433 56.85 -70.58 -38.69
C GLU A 433 57.22 -69.13 -39.06
N SER A 434 56.40 -68.17 -38.63
CA SER A 434 56.81 -66.76 -38.54
C SER A 434 55.85 -65.94 -37.67
N VAL A 435 56.40 -64.94 -36.97
CA VAL A 435 55.70 -64.11 -35.97
C VAL A 435 54.82 -63.05 -36.66
N SER A 436 53.50 -63.18 -36.56
CA SER A 436 52.57 -62.10 -36.91
C SER A 436 52.32 -61.20 -35.70
N LEU A 437 52.60 -59.90 -35.82
CA LEU A 437 52.35 -58.91 -34.77
C LEU A 437 50.97 -58.27 -34.97
N THR A 438 49.96 -58.78 -34.26
CA THR A 438 48.61 -58.19 -34.18
C THR A 438 48.33 -57.68 -32.77
N GLY A 439 47.69 -56.51 -32.66
CA GLY A 439 47.30 -55.95 -31.37
C GLY A 439 46.93 -54.46 -31.40
N SER A 440 45.89 -54.11 -30.64
CA SER A 440 45.51 -52.73 -30.31
C SER A 440 45.25 -52.62 -28.80
N LEU A 441 45.85 -51.62 -28.15
CA LEU A 441 45.65 -51.35 -26.72
C LEU A 441 44.40 -50.50 -26.51
N ARG A 442 43.34 -51.11 -25.96
CA ARG A 442 42.16 -50.36 -25.51
C ARG A 442 42.55 -49.46 -24.33
N THR A 443 42.26 -48.16 -24.42
CA THR A 443 42.42 -47.23 -23.29
C THR A 443 41.05 -46.68 -22.87
N PRO A 444 40.74 -46.66 -21.57
CA PRO A 444 39.48 -46.08 -21.09
C PRO A 444 39.43 -44.57 -21.30
N SER A 445 38.23 -44.03 -21.50
CA SER A 445 38.00 -42.59 -21.68
C SER A 445 37.73 -41.91 -20.32
N PRO A 446 38.34 -40.74 -20.02
CA PRO A 446 38.10 -40.02 -18.78
C PRO A 446 36.79 -39.21 -18.76
N ASN A 447 35.99 -39.24 -19.83
CA ASN A 447 34.88 -38.29 -20.04
C ASN A 447 33.84 -38.27 -18.92
N LYS A 448 33.53 -39.42 -18.30
CA LYS A 448 32.52 -39.50 -17.23
C LYS A 448 33.02 -38.84 -15.94
N ASP A 449 34.24 -39.13 -15.51
CA ASP A 449 34.87 -38.50 -14.34
C ASP A 449 35.12 -37.01 -14.57
N GLN A 450 35.46 -36.60 -15.79
CA GLN A 450 35.61 -35.19 -16.14
C GLN A 450 34.28 -34.43 -16.06
N ALA A 451 33.18 -35.01 -16.56
CA ALA A 451 31.85 -34.40 -16.44
C ALA A 451 31.39 -34.22 -14.98
N VAL A 452 31.77 -35.14 -14.09
CA VAL A 452 31.51 -35.01 -12.64
C VAL A 452 32.32 -33.86 -12.04
N ILE A 453 33.59 -33.71 -12.44
CA ILE A 453 34.43 -32.59 -12.00
C ILE A 453 33.82 -31.26 -12.44
N ASP A 454 33.47 -31.13 -13.72
CA ASP A 454 33.02 -29.86 -14.28
C ASP A 454 31.71 -29.39 -13.62
N LYS A 455 30.74 -30.30 -13.44
CA LYS A 455 29.47 -29.99 -12.73
C LYS A 455 29.67 -29.65 -11.26
N ALA A 456 30.57 -30.38 -10.57
CA ALA A 456 30.84 -30.10 -9.17
C ALA A 456 31.56 -28.74 -9.00
N GLU A 457 32.43 -28.36 -9.93
CA GLU A 457 33.07 -27.04 -9.93
C GLU A 457 32.07 -25.90 -10.21
N GLU A 458 31.06 -26.11 -11.06
CA GLU A 458 29.96 -25.17 -11.28
C GLU A 458 29.14 -24.92 -10.01
N ILE A 459 28.75 -26.00 -9.30
CA ILE A 459 28.00 -25.90 -8.05
C ILE A 459 28.84 -25.18 -6.97
N LEU A 460 30.13 -25.50 -6.88
CA LEU A 460 31.04 -24.82 -5.94
C LEU A 460 31.09 -23.30 -6.21
N ALA A 461 31.10 -22.88 -7.47
CA ALA A 461 31.07 -21.46 -7.82
C ALA A 461 29.75 -20.78 -7.43
N SER A 462 28.61 -21.47 -7.59
CA SER A 462 27.31 -20.96 -7.17
C SER A 462 27.21 -20.80 -5.65
N LEU A 463 27.75 -21.76 -4.89
CA LEU A 463 27.80 -21.67 -3.42
C LEU A 463 28.69 -20.49 -2.97
N ASP A 464 29.80 -20.26 -3.66
CA ASP A 464 30.69 -19.13 -3.36
C ASP A 464 30.01 -17.78 -3.66
N SER A 465 29.25 -17.64 -4.75
CA SER A 465 28.45 -16.43 -5.06
C SER A 465 27.35 -16.19 -4.01
N MET A 466 26.65 -17.24 -3.56
CA MET A 466 25.61 -17.13 -2.53
C MET A 466 26.15 -16.53 -1.22
N LEU A 467 27.35 -16.95 -0.79
CA LEU A 467 28.04 -16.42 0.40
C LEU A 467 28.53 -14.97 0.22
N LEU A 468 28.75 -14.51 -1.00
CA LEU A 468 29.21 -13.15 -1.31
C LEU A 468 28.05 -12.16 -1.39
N GLU A 469 26.98 -12.52 -2.08
CA GLU A 469 25.88 -11.62 -2.43
C GLU A 469 24.85 -11.45 -1.29
N ASN A 470 24.66 -12.47 -0.44
CA ASN A 470 23.59 -12.51 0.55
C ASN A 470 24.06 -12.36 2.01
N ARG A 471 25.25 -11.77 2.22
CA ARG A 471 25.90 -11.70 3.55
C ARG A 471 25.06 -11.10 4.68
N ASN A 472 24.15 -10.19 4.35
CA ASN A 472 23.30 -9.51 5.35
C ASN A 472 22.03 -10.29 5.69
N ALA A 473 21.68 -11.32 4.91
CA ALA A 473 20.47 -12.12 5.07
C ALA A 473 20.75 -13.51 5.66
N LEU A 474 21.98 -14.03 5.55
CA LEU A 474 22.37 -15.35 6.05
C LEU A 474 22.69 -15.31 7.54
N THR A 475 22.22 -16.31 8.29
CA THR A 475 22.60 -16.49 9.69
C THR A 475 24.00 -17.14 9.79
N PRO A 476 24.63 -17.09 10.98
CA PRO A 476 25.88 -17.81 11.22
C PRO A 476 25.76 -19.32 11.00
N GLU A 477 24.60 -19.92 11.29
CA GLU A 477 24.31 -21.35 11.08
C GLU A 477 24.27 -21.67 9.58
N ASP A 478 23.53 -20.89 8.80
CA ASP A 478 23.46 -21.05 7.33
C ASP A 478 24.84 -20.96 6.68
N THR A 479 25.69 -20.06 7.18
CA THR A 479 27.05 -19.87 6.68
C THR A 479 27.93 -21.09 6.93
N GLU A 480 27.74 -21.77 8.05
CA GLU A 480 28.51 -22.98 8.39
C GLU A 480 28.05 -24.18 7.57
N ASP A 481 26.73 -24.35 7.40
CA ASP A 481 26.15 -25.41 6.57
C ASP A 481 26.62 -25.32 5.11
N ILE A 482 26.66 -24.10 4.55
CA ILE A 482 27.15 -23.87 3.18
C ILE A 482 28.65 -24.22 3.07
N LYS A 483 29.47 -23.88 4.07
CA LYS A 483 30.90 -24.24 4.08
C LYS A 483 31.11 -25.75 4.19
N GLU A 484 30.28 -26.45 4.96
CA GLU A 484 30.34 -27.90 5.09
C GLU A 484 29.98 -28.58 3.76
N ALA A 485 28.90 -28.14 3.09
CA ALA A 485 28.54 -28.63 1.76
C ALA A 485 29.68 -28.44 0.74
N ARG A 486 30.33 -27.27 0.76
CA ARG A 486 31.48 -26.94 -0.08
C ARG A 486 32.67 -27.88 0.16
N LYS A 487 32.95 -28.19 1.43
CA LYS A 487 34.03 -29.12 1.82
C LYS A 487 33.78 -30.53 1.28
N HIS A 488 32.55 -31.02 1.40
CA HIS A 488 32.16 -32.33 0.88
C HIS A 488 32.28 -32.40 -0.65
N LEU A 489 31.78 -31.39 -1.37
CA LEU A 489 31.86 -31.33 -2.84
C LEU A 489 33.32 -31.26 -3.33
N SER A 490 34.15 -30.46 -2.68
CA SER A 490 35.59 -30.35 -2.99
C SER A 490 36.32 -31.69 -2.83
N GLY A 491 35.90 -32.50 -1.84
CA GLY A 491 36.39 -33.85 -1.65
C GLY A 491 36.06 -34.78 -2.82
N ILE A 492 34.87 -34.65 -3.42
CA ILE A 492 34.44 -35.41 -4.61
C ILE A 492 35.34 -35.04 -5.81
N VAL A 493 35.49 -33.74 -6.10
CA VAL A 493 36.33 -33.24 -7.20
C VAL A 493 37.76 -33.80 -7.11
N ARG A 494 38.35 -33.76 -5.91
CA ARG A 494 39.70 -34.26 -5.68
C ARG A 494 39.84 -35.74 -6.04
N ARG A 495 38.89 -36.59 -5.64
CA ARG A 495 38.92 -38.04 -5.92
C ARG A 495 38.85 -38.33 -7.42
N HIS A 496 37.94 -37.67 -8.13
CA HIS A 496 37.80 -37.86 -9.58
C HIS A 496 39.01 -37.32 -10.36
N LYS A 497 39.64 -36.22 -9.92
CA LYS A 497 40.88 -35.69 -10.53
C LYS A 497 42.03 -36.72 -10.48
N VAL A 498 42.14 -37.50 -9.40
CA VAL A 498 43.15 -38.58 -9.29
C VAL A 498 42.89 -39.68 -10.32
N VAL A 499 41.63 -40.09 -10.48
CA VAL A 499 41.21 -41.12 -11.46
C VAL A 499 41.51 -40.64 -12.90
N VAL A 500 41.10 -39.41 -13.24
CA VAL A 500 41.39 -38.80 -14.55
C VAL A 500 42.89 -38.71 -14.82
N GLY A 501 43.69 -38.34 -13.82
CA GLY A 501 45.15 -38.29 -13.92
C GLY A 501 45.76 -39.67 -14.24
N ALA A 502 45.32 -40.72 -13.55
CA ALA A 502 45.77 -42.08 -13.80
C ALA A 502 45.38 -42.58 -15.21
N ILE A 503 44.16 -42.28 -15.67
CA ILE A 503 43.71 -42.62 -17.03
C ILE A 503 44.55 -41.89 -18.09
N LYS A 504 44.81 -40.59 -17.89
CA LYS A 504 45.66 -39.80 -18.80
C LYS A 504 47.08 -40.35 -18.87
N LEU A 505 47.65 -40.78 -17.75
CA LEU A 505 48.99 -41.40 -17.71
C LEU A 505 49.00 -42.74 -18.47
N LYS A 506 48.01 -43.62 -18.22
CA LYS A 506 47.86 -44.88 -18.96
C LYS A 506 47.73 -44.64 -20.47
N LYS A 507 46.97 -43.62 -20.87
CA LYS A 507 46.81 -43.23 -22.28
C LYS A 507 48.13 -42.77 -22.90
N ARG A 508 48.95 -41.99 -22.18
CA ARG A 508 50.30 -41.60 -22.65
C ARG A 508 51.20 -42.81 -22.85
N ILE A 509 51.21 -43.75 -21.93
CA ILE A 509 51.99 -45.00 -22.04
C ILE A 509 51.53 -45.84 -23.23
N ALA A 510 50.22 -46.04 -23.37
CA ALA A 510 49.64 -46.81 -24.47
C ALA A 510 49.93 -46.17 -25.84
N ASN A 511 49.88 -44.84 -25.95
CA ASN A 511 50.23 -44.13 -27.17
C ASN A 511 51.71 -44.28 -27.52
N ALA A 512 52.61 -44.19 -26.53
CA ALA A 512 54.04 -44.38 -26.74
C ALA A 512 54.35 -45.82 -27.20
N PHE A 513 53.71 -46.81 -26.58
CA PHE A 513 53.82 -48.21 -27.00
C PHE A 513 53.26 -48.42 -28.41
N SER A 514 52.09 -47.87 -28.73
CA SER A 514 51.46 -48.01 -30.04
C SER A 514 52.31 -47.37 -31.16
N ALA A 515 52.97 -46.25 -30.87
CA ALA A 515 53.90 -45.61 -31.80
C ALA A 515 55.14 -46.49 -32.06
N ALA A 516 55.75 -47.04 -31.00
CA ALA A 516 56.87 -47.97 -31.13
C ALA A 516 56.46 -49.26 -31.88
N PHE A 517 55.30 -49.83 -31.54
CA PHE A 517 54.74 -51.01 -32.18
C PHE A 517 54.47 -50.79 -33.67
N SER A 518 53.90 -49.64 -34.05
CA SER A 518 53.64 -49.28 -35.45
C SER A 518 54.93 -49.14 -36.27
N SER A 519 55.99 -48.56 -35.68
CA SER A 519 57.31 -48.47 -36.30
C SER A 519 57.93 -49.86 -36.56
N THR A 520 57.80 -50.77 -35.59
CA THR A 520 58.27 -52.15 -35.72
C THR A 520 57.45 -52.92 -36.76
N LYS A 521 56.12 -52.78 -36.75
CA LYS A 521 55.21 -53.39 -37.74
C LYS A 521 55.55 -52.95 -39.17
N THR A 522 55.80 -51.65 -39.37
CA THR A 522 56.21 -51.10 -40.68
C THR A 522 57.56 -51.65 -41.16
N SER A 523 58.47 -51.97 -40.23
CA SER A 523 59.78 -52.54 -40.56
C SER A 523 59.67 -54.02 -40.94
N VAL A 524 58.82 -54.79 -40.24
CA VAL A 524 58.55 -56.21 -40.54
C VAL A 524 57.77 -56.37 -41.85
N ALA A 525 56.85 -55.46 -42.17
CA ALA A 525 56.05 -55.50 -43.39
C ALA A 525 56.88 -55.40 -44.70
N LYS A 526 58.15 -54.95 -44.64
CA LYS A 526 59.04 -54.89 -45.81
C LYS A 526 59.66 -56.23 -46.20
N VAL A 527 59.51 -57.28 -45.37
CA VAL A 527 60.23 -58.55 -45.48
C VAL A 527 59.27 -59.75 -45.65
N ILE A 528 57.95 -59.52 -45.60
CA ILE A 528 56.91 -60.56 -45.69
C ILE A 528 56.43 -60.78 -47.13
N THR A 529 55.96 -61.99 -47.42
CA THR A 529 55.44 -62.41 -48.73
C THR A 529 53.95 -62.07 -48.92
N ASP A 530 53.49 -61.96 -50.17
CA ASP A 530 52.08 -61.64 -50.52
C ASP A 530 51.07 -62.61 -49.85
N ARG A 531 51.43 -63.89 -49.70
CA ARG A 531 50.60 -64.90 -49.01
C ARG A 531 50.47 -64.61 -47.51
N GLN A 532 51.53 -64.15 -46.85
CA GLN A 532 51.52 -63.79 -45.43
C GLN A 532 50.71 -62.51 -45.20
N GLN A 533 50.76 -61.57 -46.15
CA GLN A 533 49.94 -60.37 -46.12
C GLN A 533 48.45 -60.70 -46.18
N ALA A 534 48.03 -61.66 -47.03
CA ALA A 534 46.65 -62.11 -47.12
C ALA A 534 46.12 -62.73 -45.80
N VAL A 535 46.92 -63.58 -45.13
CA VAL A 535 46.55 -64.17 -43.82
C VAL A 535 46.50 -63.10 -42.72
N SER A 536 47.45 -62.16 -42.72
CA SER A 536 47.43 -61.03 -41.78
C SER A 536 46.20 -60.15 -41.96
N SER A 537 45.81 -59.85 -43.22
CA SER A 537 44.60 -59.07 -43.52
C SER A 537 43.31 -59.82 -43.15
N TYR A 538 43.27 -61.15 -43.30
CA TYR A 538 42.14 -61.96 -42.84
C TYR A 538 42.01 -61.95 -41.31
N ASN A 539 43.10 -62.15 -40.58
CA ASN A 539 43.10 -62.08 -39.11
C ASN A 539 42.74 -60.67 -38.61
N GLU A 540 43.22 -59.61 -39.26
CA GLU A 540 42.82 -58.23 -38.96
C GLU A 540 41.32 -57.99 -39.22
N SER A 541 40.76 -58.64 -40.24
CA SER A 541 39.32 -58.58 -40.55
C SER A 541 38.48 -59.32 -39.51
N ILE A 542 38.94 -60.48 -39.01
CA ILE A 542 38.32 -61.20 -37.89
C ILE A 542 38.38 -60.36 -36.61
N ASP A 543 39.54 -59.77 -36.28
CA ASP A 543 39.70 -58.92 -35.11
C ASP A 543 38.82 -57.66 -35.18
N ALA A 544 38.67 -57.09 -36.39
CA ALA A 544 37.76 -55.98 -36.65
C ALA A 544 36.30 -56.38 -36.47
N ALA A 545 35.89 -57.55 -36.98
CA ALA A 545 34.54 -58.09 -36.79
C ALA A 545 34.24 -58.39 -35.32
N ALA A 546 35.17 -59.04 -34.60
CA ALA A 546 35.06 -59.29 -33.17
C ALA A 546 34.94 -57.98 -32.38
N THR A 547 35.73 -56.96 -32.73
CA THR A 547 35.64 -55.63 -32.12
C THR A 547 34.31 -54.94 -32.40
N ALA A 548 33.79 -55.05 -33.62
CA ALA A 548 32.48 -54.51 -34.00
C ALA A 548 31.34 -55.19 -33.22
N ILE A 549 31.39 -56.51 -33.06
CA ILE A 549 30.43 -57.28 -32.25
C ILE A 549 30.50 -56.86 -30.78
N ILE A 550 31.71 -56.75 -30.20
CA ILE A 550 31.89 -56.30 -28.83
C ILE A 550 31.30 -54.89 -28.63
N ASN A 551 31.57 -53.96 -29.55
CA ASN A 551 31.00 -52.60 -29.49
C ASN A 551 29.46 -52.61 -29.59
N ALA A 552 28.89 -53.44 -30.46
CA ALA A 552 27.44 -53.56 -30.58
C ALA A 552 26.80 -54.14 -29.29
N VAL A 553 27.43 -55.13 -28.66
CA VAL A 553 26.98 -55.71 -27.38
C VAL A 553 27.10 -54.71 -26.23
N GLU A 554 28.21 -53.96 -26.15
CA GLU A 554 28.41 -52.89 -25.16
C GLU A 554 27.34 -51.80 -25.28
N LYS A 555 27.00 -51.41 -26.52
CA LYS A 555 25.93 -50.44 -26.79
C LYS A 555 24.54 -50.99 -26.49
N LYS A 556 24.26 -52.26 -26.79
CA LYS A 556 22.98 -52.93 -26.46
C LYS A 556 22.71 -52.89 -24.97
N ALA A 557 23.72 -53.13 -24.14
CA ALA A 557 23.61 -53.08 -22.68
C ALA A 557 23.23 -51.69 -22.15
N CYS A 558 23.38 -50.63 -22.95
CA CYS A 558 23.05 -49.25 -22.59
C CYS A 558 21.65 -48.82 -23.05
N VAL A 559 20.92 -49.65 -23.81
CA VAL A 559 19.56 -49.36 -24.29
C VAL A 559 18.55 -49.85 -23.25
N ALA A 560 17.70 -48.96 -22.77
CA ALA A 560 16.61 -49.25 -21.84
C ALA A 560 15.38 -48.42 -22.21
N ASP A 561 14.19 -48.93 -21.87
CA ASP A 561 12.95 -48.17 -21.99
C ASP A 561 13.00 -46.95 -21.06
N PHE A 562 12.56 -45.79 -21.57
CA PHE A 562 12.62 -44.53 -20.83
C PHE A 562 11.24 -44.13 -20.31
N SER A 563 11.17 -43.81 -19.01
CA SER A 563 10.04 -43.20 -18.33
C SER A 563 10.51 -41.96 -17.56
N PHE A 564 9.65 -40.95 -17.47
CA PHE A 564 9.88 -39.82 -16.56
C PHE A 564 9.63 -40.27 -15.12
N GLU A 565 10.68 -40.38 -14.32
CA GLU A 565 10.61 -40.78 -12.91
C GLU A 565 11.22 -39.67 -12.03
N PHE A 566 10.35 -38.79 -11.52
CA PHE A 566 10.71 -37.74 -10.56
C PHE A 566 9.49 -37.31 -9.73
N ASP A 567 9.74 -36.84 -8.52
CA ASP A 567 8.69 -36.33 -7.64
C ASP A 567 8.10 -35.01 -8.17
N PRO A 568 6.77 -34.79 -8.05
CA PRO A 568 6.14 -33.53 -8.45
C PRO A 568 6.83 -32.30 -7.84
N ILE A 569 7.17 -31.33 -8.68
CA ILE A 569 7.77 -30.08 -8.24
C ILE A 569 6.66 -29.02 -8.14
N PRO A 570 6.26 -28.59 -6.93
CA PRO A 570 5.16 -27.65 -6.74
C PRO A 570 5.54 -26.23 -7.17
N VAL A 571 4.56 -25.49 -7.67
CA VAL A 571 4.65 -24.06 -7.97
C VAL A 571 3.86 -23.31 -6.91
N VAL A 572 4.53 -22.48 -6.11
CA VAL A 572 3.88 -21.68 -5.08
C VAL A 572 3.41 -20.34 -5.68
N PRO A 573 2.11 -20.02 -5.65
CA PRO A 573 1.60 -18.71 -6.05
C PRO A 573 2.15 -17.60 -5.15
N LYS A 574 2.33 -16.40 -5.71
CA LYS A 574 2.58 -15.19 -4.92
C LYS A 574 1.26 -14.49 -4.68
N GLU A 575 1.04 -14.02 -3.46
CA GLU A 575 -0.22 -13.38 -3.03
C GLU A 575 0.05 -12.00 -2.42
N ASN A 576 -0.89 -11.07 -2.63
CA ASN A 576 -0.89 -9.74 -2.01
C ASN A 576 -2.31 -9.38 -1.52
N PRO A 577 -2.57 -9.38 -0.20
CA PRO A 577 -3.87 -9.00 0.35
C PRO A 577 -4.05 -7.47 0.38
N VAL A 578 -5.20 -6.99 -0.08
CA VAL A 578 -5.58 -5.57 -0.11
C VAL A 578 -7.04 -5.42 0.32
N GLY A 579 -7.25 -5.12 1.60
CA GLY A 579 -8.59 -5.14 2.20
C GLY A 579 -9.20 -6.53 2.11
N ASP A 580 -10.44 -6.63 1.62
CA ASP A 580 -11.16 -7.90 1.43
C ASP A 580 -10.75 -8.68 0.16
N LEU A 581 -9.86 -8.11 -0.66
CA LEU A 581 -9.42 -8.73 -1.91
C LEU A 581 -8.02 -9.33 -1.77
N THR A 582 -7.78 -10.44 -2.47
CA THR A 582 -6.45 -11.05 -2.59
C THR A 582 -6.02 -11.07 -4.04
N PHE A 583 -4.93 -10.39 -4.35
CA PHE A 583 -4.33 -10.39 -5.68
C PHE A 583 -3.34 -11.55 -5.77
N VAL A 584 -3.49 -12.41 -6.78
CA VAL A 584 -2.71 -13.66 -6.92
C VAL A 584 -1.97 -13.68 -8.26
N SER A 585 -0.68 -13.97 -8.20
CA SER A 585 0.18 -14.27 -9.36
C SER A 585 0.49 -15.77 -9.37
N LYS A 586 0.09 -16.47 -10.43
CA LYS A 586 0.28 -17.92 -10.58
C LYS A 586 0.64 -18.31 -12.01
N LEU A 587 1.29 -19.47 -12.17
CA LEU A 587 1.45 -20.09 -13.48
C LEU A 587 0.17 -20.83 -13.88
N GLY A 588 0.01 -21.14 -15.17
CA GLY A 588 -1.10 -21.96 -15.67
C GLY A 588 -1.07 -23.42 -15.21
N VAL A 589 -0.02 -23.82 -14.48
CA VAL A 589 0.18 -25.16 -13.93
C VAL A 589 0.55 -25.04 -12.46
N GLU A 590 0.02 -25.95 -11.64
CA GLU A 590 0.26 -25.97 -10.18
C GLU A 590 1.53 -26.73 -9.80
N SER A 591 1.99 -27.64 -10.66
CA SER A 591 3.22 -28.41 -10.46
C SER A 591 3.76 -28.96 -11.78
N LEU A 592 5.07 -29.23 -11.82
CA LEU A 592 5.68 -30.05 -12.87
C LEU A 592 5.57 -31.52 -12.47
N THR A 593 4.91 -32.31 -13.31
CA THR A 593 4.69 -33.75 -13.08
C THR A 593 5.13 -34.57 -14.30
N PRO A 594 5.43 -35.87 -14.12
CA PRO A 594 5.65 -36.79 -15.24
C PRO A 594 4.48 -36.80 -16.23
N ALA A 595 3.23 -36.72 -15.73
CA ALA A 595 2.04 -36.69 -16.56
C ALA A 595 1.98 -35.43 -17.45
N LEU A 596 2.37 -34.27 -16.91
CA LEU A 596 2.45 -33.02 -17.66
C LEU A 596 3.52 -33.09 -18.77
N LEU A 597 4.69 -33.66 -18.50
CA LEU A 597 5.71 -33.82 -19.55
C LEU A 597 5.28 -34.80 -20.64
N ASN A 598 4.64 -35.91 -20.25
CA ASN A 598 4.09 -36.87 -21.20
C ASN A 598 3.01 -36.24 -22.09
N SER A 599 2.11 -35.42 -21.53
CA SER A 599 1.05 -34.78 -22.32
C SER A 599 1.55 -33.73 -23.30
N VAL A 600 2.70 -33.10 -23.03
CA VAL A 600 3.34 -32.15 -23.96
C VAL A 600 4.06 -32.86 -25.10
N LEU A 601 4.49 -34.12 -24.90
CA LEU A 601 5.18 -34.93 -25.90
C LEU A 601 4.24 -35.83 -26.72
N SER A 602 2.97 -35.94 -26.30
CA SER A 602 1.88 -36.60 -27.01
C SER A 602 1.30 -35.68 -28.07
#